data_AF-A0A2H0EUK6-F1
#
_entry.id   AF-A0A2H0EUK6-F1
#
_cell.length_a   1.000
_cell.length_b   1.000
_cell.length_c   1.000
_cell.angle_alpha   90.00
_cell.angle_beta   90.00
_cell.angle_gamma   90.00
#
_symmetry.space_group_name_H-M   'P 1'
#
loop_
_entity.id
_entity.type
_entity.pdbx_description
1 polymer ?
#
loop_
_entity_poly.entity_id
_entity_poly.type
_entity_poly.pdbx_seq_one_letter_code
_entity_poly.pdbx_strand_id
1 'polypeptide(L)' 'MAMDGDRLTNMQTRDVEALLHPYTNAVAHRKTGPHIMESGQGVYVFDDQGKRY' A
#
# COMPACT_ATOMS: atom_id res chain seq x y z
N MET A 1 1.86 22.43 -2.22
CA MET A 1 1.47 21.45 -3.25
C MET A 1 2.06 20.13 -2.80
N ALA A 2 1.36 19.17 -2.18
CA ALA A 2 -0.05 18.99 -1.86
C ALA A 2 -0.19 18.41 -0.42
N MET A 3 -1.34 18.63 0.20
CA MET A 3 -1.71 18.16 1.53
C MET A 3 -2.64 16.93 1.37
N ASP A 4 -2.07 15.75 1.12
CA ASP A 4 -2.82 14.49 0.96
C ASP A 4 -2.26 13.37 1.85
N GLY A 5 -1.90 13.69 3.11
CA GLY A 5 -1.29 12.73 4.03
C GLY A 5 -2.26 11.79 4.77
N ASP A 6 -3.57 11.90 4.54
CA ASP A 6 -4.61 11.27 5.37
C ASP A 6 -5.62 10.43 4.58
N ARG A 7 -5.53 10.41 3.24
CA ARG A 7 -6.48 9.69 2.39
C ARG A 7 -5.82 8.59 1.58
N LEU A 8 -6.28 7.36 1.80
CA LEU A 8 -5.85 6.18 1.07
C LEU A 8 -6.12 6.32 -0.43
N THR A 9 -5.21 5.79 -1.27
CA THR A 9 -5.47 5.66 -2.70
C THR A 9 -6.64 4.71 -2.97
N ASN A 10 -7.14 4.67 -4.21
CA ASN A 10 -8.23 3.75 -4.55
C ASN A 10 -7.82 2.29 -4.35
N MET A 11 -6.58 1.93 -4.71
CA MET A 11 -6.05 0.58 -4.52
C MET A 11 -5.92 0.23 -3.03
N GLN A 12 -5.37 1.15 -2.23
CA GLN A 12 -5.26 0.98 -0.78
C GLN A 12 -6.63 0.84 -0.12
N THR A 13 -7.62 1.62 -0.55
CA THR A 13 -8.99 1.54 -0.04
C THR A 13 -9.62 0.19 -0.35
N ARG A 14 -9.49 -0.30 -1.59
CA ARG A 14 -10.03 -1.61 -2.00
C ARG A 14 -9.37 -2.75 -1.22
N ASP A 15 -8.08 -2.66 -0.97
CA ASP A 15 -7.35 -3.63 -0.17
C ASP A 15 -7.86 -3.67 1.27
N VAL A 16 -7.94 -2.52 1.94
CA VAL A 16 -8.42 -2.41 3.33
C VAL A 16 -9.86 -2.91 3.50
N GLU A 17 -10.72 -2.73 2.50
CA GLU A 17 -12.13 -3.12 2.56
C GLU A 17 -12.37 -4.60 2.21
N ALA A 18 -11.51 -5.22 1.41
CA ALA A 18 -11.76 -6.55 0.87
C ALA A 18 -10.82 -7.64 1.42
N LEU A 19 -9.64 -7.29 1.94
CA LEU A 19 -8.59 -8.24 2.28
C LEU A 19 -8.16 -8.16 3.75
N LEU A 20 -8.03 -9.33 4.38
CA LEU A 20 -7.41 -9.45 5.70
C LEU A 20 -5.95 -9.87 5.53
N HIS A 21 -5.02 -8.99 5.90
CA HIS A 21 -3.59 -9.25 5.76
C HIS A 21 -3.08 -10.18 6.88
N PRO A 22 -2.44 -11.31 6.53
CA PRO A 22 -1.82 -12.18 7.52
C PRO A 22 -0.62 -11.48 8.18
N TYR A 23 -0.35 -11.78 9.44
CA TYR A 23 0.78 -11.24 10.22
C TYR A 23 0.83 -9.70 10.32
N THR A 24 -0.30 -9.02 10.12
CA THR A 24 -0.40 -7.56 10.18
C THR A 24 -1.41 -7.13 11.26
N ASN A 25 -1.15 -6.01 11.94
CA ASN A 25 -2.13 -5.41 12.83
C ASN A 25 -3.29 -4.80 12.02
N ALA A 26 -4.45 -5.46 12.03
CA ALA A 26 -5.61 -5.06 11.23
C ALA A 26 -6.14 -3.64 11.55
N VAL A 27 -6.07 -3.20 12.81
CA VAL A 27 -6.53 -1.87 13.22
C VAL A 27 -5.59 -0.79 12.70
N ALA A 28 -4.28 -1.03 12.74
CA ALA A 28 -3.30 -0.12 12.16
C ALA A 28 -3.41 -0.10 10.63
N HIS A 29 -3.52 -1.27 10.00
CA HIS A 29 -3.63 -1.44 8.55
C HIS A 29 -4.78 -0.64 7.95
N ARG A 30 -5.97 -0.66 8.58
CA ARG A 30 -7.13 0.12 8.13
C ARG A 30 -6.88 1.63 8.15
N LYS A 31 -5.99 2.13 9.01
CA LYS A 31 -5.65 3.55 9.11
C LYS A 31 -4.55 3.96 8.14
N THR A 32 -3.51 3.14 8.03
CA THR A 32 -2.29 3.48 7.25
C THR A 32 -2.31 2.99 5.81
N GLY A 33 -3.16 2.00 5.52
CA GLY A 33 -3.20 1.30 4.23
C GLY A 33 -2.03 0.34 4.03
N PRO A 34 -2.08 -0.49 2.98
CA PRO A 34 -0.96 -1.31 2.54
C PRO A 34 0.15 -0.49 1.89
N HIS A 35 1.35 -1.05 1.89
CA HIS A 35 2.41 -0.67 0.95
C HIS A 35 2.31 -1.57 -0.29
N ILE A 36 2.04 -0.98 -1.45
CA ILE A 36 1.75 -1.72 -2.68
C ILE A 36 3.03 -1.89 -3.50
N MET A 37 3.36 -3.13 -3.84
CA MET A 37 4.39 -3.47 -4.83
C MET A 37 3.73 -3.71 -6.18
N GLU A 38 4.11 -2.96 -7.21
CA GLU A 38 3.48 -3.00 -8.54
C GLU A 38 4.19 -3.96 -9.49
N SER A 39 5.53 -3.99 -9.48
CA SER A 39 6.31 -4.78 -10.44
C SER A 39 7.65 -5.27 -9.90
N GLY A 40 8.27 -6.21 -10.62
CA GLY A 40 9.58 -6.76 -10.29
C GLY A 40 10.48 -6.94 -11.51
N GLN A 41 11.78 -6.72 -11.35
CA GLN A 41 12.81 -6.92 -12.37
C GLN A 41 14.07 -7.55 -11.75
N GLY A 42 14.29 -8.84 -12.02
CA GLY A 42 15.40 -9.58 -11.41
C GLY A 42 15.25 -9.62 -9.89
N VAL A 43 16.25 -9.06 -9.18
CA VAL A 43 16.23 -8.97 -7.71
C VAL A 43 15.53 -7.71 -7.17
N TYR A 44 15.06 -6.82 -8.05
CA TYR A 44 14.46 -5.54 -7.66
C TYR A 44 12.93 -5.60 -7.70
N VAL A 45 12.30 -4.86 -6.79
CA VAL A 45 10.85 -4.62 -6.79
C VAL A 45 10.55 -3.13 -6.78
N PHE A 46 9.41 -2.75 -7.34
CA PHE A 46 9.01 -1.36 -7.49
C PHE A 46 7.64 -1.17 -6.83
N ASP A 47 7.53 -0.15 -5.97
CA ASP A 47 6.24 0.25 -5.42
C ASP A 47 5.38 1.01 -6.45
N ASP A 48 4.13 1.29 -6.08
CA ASP A 48 3.16 2.02 -6.91
C ASP A 48 3.53 3.50 -7.16
N GLN A 49 4.59 4.00 -6.51
CA GLN A 49 5.18 5.32 -6.76
C GLN A 49 6.46 5.23 -7.62
N GLY A 50 6.80 4.04 -8.11
CA GLY A 50 7.98 3.77 -8.92
C GLY A 50 9.30 3.73 -8.14
N LYS A 51 9.25 3.74 -6.80
CA LYS A 51 10.46 3.61 -5.99
C LYS A 51 10.90 2.15 -5.97
N ARG A 52 12.19 1.96 -6.26
CA ARG A 52 12.85 0.66 -6.35
C ARG A 52 13.42 0.24 -5.00
N TYR A 53 13.28 -1.04 -4.67
CA TYR A 53 13.92 -1.74 -3.56
C TYR A 53 14.76 -2.90 -4.09
#